data_AF-A0A3D4QDN2-F1
#
_entry.id   AF-A0A3D4QDN2-F1
#
_cell.length_a   1.000
_cell.length_b   1.000
_cell.length_c   1.000
_cell.angle_alpha   90.00
_cell.angle_beta   90.00
_cell.angle_gamma   90.00
#
_symmetry.space_group_name_H-M   'P 1'
#
loop_
_entity.id
_entity.type
_entity.pdbx_description
1 polymer ?
#
loop_
_entity_poly.entity_id
_entity_poly.type
_entity_poly.pdbx_seq_one_letter_code
_entity_poly.pdbx_strand_id
1 'polypeptide(L)'
;KRGEIDLALVTDMRAFDEGDVVAREPLVWVTGEARSLHNNNPVPLAVLPPGNVFRDLALAGLATMGRKWKIAFVSAGISGLQAAVLSGSAVSVVAKSSVMPGMRVIGAAESFPALPGVDLVLYRAGKRNNTAADVMGDLIT
;
A
#
# COMPACT_ATOMS: atom_id res chain seq x y z
N LYS A 1 -18.09 8.76 10.60
CA LYS A 1 -19.28 9.64 10.45
C LYS A 1 -20.55 9.13 11.14
N ARG A 2 -20.96 7.84 11.02
CA ARG A 2 -22.17 7.31 11.71
C ARG A 2 -22.05 7.10 13.23
N GLY A 3 -20.86 7.30 13.82
CA GLY A 3 -20.62 7.08 15.25
C GLY A 3 -20.59 5.60 15.66
N GLU A 4 -20.37 4.67 14.73
CA GLU A 4 -20.21 3.24 15.02
C GLU A 4 -18.76 2.87 15.40
N ILE A 5 -17.81 3.75 15.11
CA ILE A 5 -16.38 3.58 15.32
C ILE A 5 -15.89 4.78 16.13
N ASP A 6 -15.19 4.53 17.24
CA ASP A 6 -14.65 5.58 18.11
C ASP A 6 -13.27 6.07 17.64
N LEU A 7 -12.42 5.16 17.15
CA LEU A 7 -11.13 5.44 16.51
C LEU A 7 -10.98 4.65 15.22
N ALA A 8 -10.44 5.28 14.17
CA ALA A 8 -10.04 4.58 12.95
C ALA A 8 -8.63 5.01 12.54
N LEU A 9 -7.69 4.06 12.52
CA LEU A 9 -6.39 4.24 11.89
C LEU A 9 -6.48 3.71 10.46
N VAL A 10 -6.35 4.60 9.49
CA VAL A 10 -6.51 4.24 8.07
C VAL A 10 -5.38 4.81 7.24
N THR A 11 -5.09 4.18 6.12
CA THR A 11 -4.24 4.82 5.11
C THR A 11 -5.02 5.96 4.45
N ASP A 12 -4.40 7.12 4.37
CA ASP A 12 -5.01 8.29 3.77
C ASP A 12 -5.24 8.06 2.27
N MET A 13 -6.51 7.91 1.93
CA MET A 13 -7.01 7.82 0.56
C MET A 13 -7.67 9.14 0.15
N ARG A 14 -7.38 10.23 0.87
CA ARG A 14 -8.01 11.56 0.74
C ARG A 14 -9.53 11.53 0.89
N ALA A 15 -10.02 10.62 1.72
CA ALA A 15 -11.45 10.37 1.88
C ALA A 15 -12.11 11.27 2.95
N PHE A 16 -11.30 11.90 3.81
CA PHE A 16 -11.79 12.70 4.93
C PHE A 16 -10.82 13.85 5.23
N ASP A 17 -11.35 15.01 5.60
CA ASP A 17 -10.58 16.22 5.84
C ASP A 17 -10.12 16.40 7.31
N GLU A 18 -10.65 15.59 8.23
CA GLU A 18 -10.48 15.75 9.69
C GLU A 18 -9.79 14.52 10.30
N GLY A 19 -8.46 14.50 10.37
CA GLY A 19 -7.70 13.43 11.03
C GLY A 19 -6.23 13.77 11.23
N ASP A 20 -5.59 13.14 12.21
CA ASP A 20 -4.20 13.40 12.55
C ASP A 20 -3.27 12.43 11.81
N VAL A 21 -2.29 12.94 11.08
CA VAL A 21 -1.25 12.10 10.48
C VAL A 21 -0.33 11.60 11.59
N VAL A 22 -0.37 10.30 11.87
CA VAL A 22 0.40 9.67 12.95
C VAL A 22 1.69 9.01 12.45
N ALA A 23 1.71 8.62 11.18
CA ALA A 23 2.88 8.01 10.57
C ALA A 23 2.86 8.16 9.05
N ARG A 24 4.02 8.05 8.42
CA ARG A 24 4.17 7.90 6.97
C ARG A 24 4.75 6.53 6.67
N GLU A 25 3.98 5.70 5.96
CA GLU A 25 4.36 4.34 5.60
C GLU A 25 5.03 4.31 4.22
N PRO A 26 6.29 3.85 4.12
CA PRO A 26 6.96 3.73 2.83
C PRO A 26 6.30 2.66 1.94
N LEU A 27 6.11 2.97 0.67
CA LEU A 27 5.70 1.99 -0.34
C LEU A 27 6.93 1.43 -1.07
N VAL A 28 6.92 0.13 -1.30
CA VAL A 28 8.01 -0.59 -1.96
C VAL A 28 7.51 -1.50 -3.07
N TRP A 29 8.28 -1.60 -4.14
CA TRP A 29 8.09 -2.62 -5.16
C TRP A 29 8.63 -3.96 -4.66
N VAL A 30 7.89 -5.03 -4.96
CA VAL A 30 8.22 -6.38 -4.51
C VAL A 30 8.07 -7.41 -5.62
N THR A 31 9.00 -8.36 -5.67
CA THR A 31 8.99 -9.55 -6.54
C THR A 31 9.24 -10.79 -5.69
N GLY A 32 8.86 -11.98 -6.16
CA GLY A 32 9.24 -13.23 -5.50
C GLY A 32 10.74 -13.50 -5.65
N GLU A 33 11.36 -14.15 -4.66
CA GLU A 33 12.77 -14.55 -4.71
C GLU A 33 13.08 -15.55 -5.83
N ALA A 34 12.13 -16.44 -6.13
CA ALA A 34 12.35 -17.54 -7.06
C ALA A 34 12.37 -17.12 -8.55
N ARG A 35 11.82 -15.94 -8.90
CA ARG A 35 11.68 -15.52 -10.30
C ARG A 35 11.87 -14.02 -10.48
N SER A 36 12.67 -13.65 -11.49
CA SER A 36 12.92 -12.26 -11.87
C SER A 36 11.86 -11.71 -12.83
N LEU A 37 10.57 -11.84 -12.48
CA LEU A 37 9.47 -11.31 -13.30
C LEU A 37 9.52 -9.81 -13.53
N HIS A 38 10.19 -9.11 -12.62
CA HIS A 38 10.48 -7.69 -12.72
C HIS A 38 11.32 -7.35 -13.95
N ASN A 39 11.92 -8.30 -14.68
CA ASN A 39 12.63 -8.08 -15.95
C ASN A 39 11.74 -8.25 -17.19
N ASN A 40 10.50 -8.71 -17.04
CA ASN A 40 9.60 -8.91 -18.17
C ASN A 40 9.15 -7.58 -18.79
N ASN A 41 8.84 -7.61 -20.09
CA ASN A 41 8.29 -6.48 -20.82
C ASN A 41 7.12 -6.96 -21.70
N PRO A 42 5.84 -6.70 -21.33
CA PRO A 42 5.41 -5.91 -20.18
C PRO A 42 5.58 -6.62 -18.83
N VAL A 43 5.81 -5.85 -17.77
CA VAL A 43 5.86 -6.33 -16.38
C VAL A 43 4.48 -6.83 -15.96
N PRO A 44 4.33 -8.07 -15.46
CA PRO A 44 3.07 -8.55 -14.90
C PRO A 44 2.85 -7.95 -13.50
N LEU A 45 1.76 -7.20 -13.32
CA LEU A 45 1.43 -6.58 -12.04
C LEU A 45 0.27 -7.28 -11.33
N ALA A 46 0.42 -7.45 -10.02
CA ALA A 46 -0.69 -7.63 -9.10
C ALA A 46 -0.98 -6.28 -8.44
N VAL A 47 -2.24 -5.85 -8.44
CA VAL A 47 -2.64 -4.54 -7.91
C VAL A 47 -3.94 -4.62 -7.11
N LEU A 48 -4.17 -3.64 -6.26
CA LEU A 48 -5.47 -3.42 -5.63
C LEU A 48 -6.51 -2.94 -6.65
N PRO A 49 -7.81 -2.86 -6.29
CA PRO A 49 -8.85 -2.42 -7.20
C PRO A 49 -8.66 -0.94 -7.60
N PRO A 50 -9.30 -0.48 -8.70
CA PRO A 50 -9.30 0.92 -9.09
C PRO A 50 -9.74 1.86 -7.95
N GLY A 51 -9.14 3.05 -7.87
CA GLY A 51 -9.39 4.02 -6.79
C GLY A 51 -8.57 3.77 -5.52
N ASN A 52 -7.67 2.78 -5.52
CA ASN A 52 -6.74 2.56 -4.42
C ASN A 52 -5.40 3.29 -4.65
N VAL A 53 -4.94 4.04 -3.65
CA VAL A 53 -3.73 4.87 -3.74
C VAL A 53 -2.48 4.06 -4.08
N PHE A 54 -2.35 2.81 -3.62
CA PHE A 54 -1.18 1.96 -3.92
C PHE A 54 -1.14 1.61 -5.40
N ARG A 55 -2.31 1.28 -5.98
CA ARG A 55 -2.45 1.01 -7.41
C ARG A 55 -2.09 2.27 -8.19
N ASP A 56 -2.67 3.40 -7.85
CA ASP A 56 -2.49 4.63 -8.61
C ASP A 56 -1.02 5.08 -8.59
N LEU A 57 -0.35 5.00 -7.43
CA LEU A 57 1.08 5.29 -7.29
C LEU A 57 1.96 4.31 -8.07
N ALA A 58 1.64 3.01 -8.05
CA ALA A 58 2.38 2.00 -8.80
C ALA A 58 2.31 2.26 -10.32
N LEU A 59 1.10 2.49 -10.83
CA LEU A 59 0.87 2.72 -12.26
C LEU A 59 1.49 4.06 -12.70
N ALA A 60 1.32 5.12 -11.92
CA ALA A 60 1.94 6.41 -12.19
C ALA A 60 3.47 6.31 -12.20
N GLY A 61 4.06 5.60 -11.24
CA GLY A 61 5.50 5.37 -11.17
C GLY A 61 6.05 4.70 -12.44
N LEU A 62 5.43 3.62 -12.92
CA LEU A 62 5.89 2.97 -14.15
C LEU A 62 5.62 3.83 -15.39
N ALA A 63 4.53 4.60 -15.40
CA ALA A 63 4.18 5.50 -16.49
C ALA A 63 5.24 6.58 -16.71
N THR A 64 5.72 7.21 -15.64
CA THR A 64 6.71 8.31 -15.73
C THR A 64 8.04 7.88 -16.34
N MET A 65 8.40 6.60 -16.21
CA MET A 65 9.59 6.02 -16.80
C MET A 65 9.34 5.27 -18.13
N GLY A 66 8.13 5.36 -18.69
CA GLY A 66 7.78 4.74 -19.98
C GLY A 66 7.84 3.20 -19.98
N ARG A 67 7.81 2.58 -18.81
CA ARG A 67 7.93 1.13 -18.67
C ARG A 67 6.62 0.47 -19.00
N LYS A 68 6.58 -0.60 -19.81
CA LYS A 68 5.31 -1.28 -20.11
C LYS A 68 4.93 -2.25 -18.98
N TRP A 69 3.65 -2.27 -18.63
CA TRP A 69 3.08 -3.22 -17.69
C TRP A 69 1.79 -3.82 -18.23
N LYS A 70 1.37 -4.94 -17.63
CA LYS A 70 0.03 -5.51 -17.79
C LYS A 70 -0.51 -5.87 -16.41
N ILE A 71 -1.81 -5.69 -16.21
CA ILE A 71 -2.46 -6.14 -14.98
C ILE A 71 -2.71 -7.64 -15.11
N ALA A 72 -1.94 -8.44 -14.37
CA ALA A 72 -2.08 -9.89 -14.33
C ALA A 72 -3.08 -10.32 -13.25
N PHE A 73 -3.14 -9.59 -12.13
CA PHE A 73 -4.05 -9.88 -11.01
C PHE A 73 -4.64 -8.60 -10.42
N VAL A 74 -5.89 -8.68 -9.98
CA VAL A 74 -6.53 -7.69 -9.12
C VAL A 74 -6.98 -8.39 -7.84
N SER A 75 -6.53 -7.90 -6.68
CA SER A 75 -6.87 -8.45 -5.37
C SER A 75 -7.64 -7.42 -4.55
N ALA A 76 -8.58 -7.86 -3.71
CA ALA A 76 -9.28 -6.99 -2.76
C ALA A 76 -8.42 -6.62 -1.53
N GLY A 77 -7.26 -7.24 -1.34
CA GLY A 77 -6.40 -6.98 -0.19
C GLY A 77 -4.93 -7.39 -0.39
N ILE A 78 -4.11 -7.00 0.58
CA ILE A 78 -2.65 -7.20 0.57
C ILE A 78 -2.26 -8.68 0.52
N SER A 79 -3.01 -9.56 1.19
CA SER A 79 -2.74 -11.01 1.19
C SER A 79 -2.77 -11.63 -0.21
N GLY A 80 -3.70 -11.21 -1.08
CA GLY A 80 -3.74 -11.67 -2.46
C GLY A 80 -2.59 -11.13 -3.32
N LEU A 81 -2.10 -9.91 -3.03
CA LEU A 81 -0.90 -9.38 -3.68
C LEU A 81 0.34 -10.17 -3.27
N GLN A 82 0.49 -10.44 -1.98
CA GLN A 82 1.58 -11.24 -1.44
C GLN A 82 1.57 -12.65 -2.05
N ALA A 83 0.42 -13.31 -2.16
CA ALA A 83 0.31 -14.63 -2.79
C ALA A 83 0.75 -14.61 -4.28
N ALA A 84 0.36 -13.58 -5.03
CA ALA A 84 0.78 -13.42 -6.43
C ALA A 84 2.30 -13.19 -6.57
N VAL A 85 2.89 -12.47 -5.62
CA VAL A 85 4.34 -12.23 -5.58
C VAL A 85 5.11 -13.49 -5.17
N LEU A 86 4.70 -14.15 -4.09
CA LEU A 86 5.35 -15.35 -3.54
C LEU A 86 5.28 -16.55 -4.48
N SER A 87 4.18 -16.69 -5.23
CA SER A 87 4.08 -17.71 -6.29
C SER A 87 4.99 -17.42 -7.50
N GLY A 88 5.65 -16.26 -7.54
CA GLY A 88 6.45 -15.83 -8.68
C GLY A 88 5.58 -15.59 -9.92
N SER A 89 4.36 -15.08 -9.72
CA SER A 89 3.38 -14.82 -10.78
C SER A 89 3.26 -13.34 -11.16
N ALA A 90 3.60 -12.42 -10.25
CA ALA A 90 3.57 -10.99 -10.51
C ALA A 90 4.55 -10.18 -9.65
N VAL A 91 4.79 -8.94 -10.07
CA VAL A 91 5.37 -7.86 -9.26
C VAL A 91 4.22 -7.06 -8.63
N SER A 92 4.41 -6.52 -7.44
CA SER A 92 3.41 -5.68 -6.77
C SER A 92 4.05 -4.49 -6.08
N VAL A 93 3.20 -3.57 -5.61
CA VAL A 93 3.54 -2.56 -4.60
C VAL A 93 2.83 -2.93 -3.31
N VAL A 94 3.54 -2.84 -2.19
CA VAL A 94 3.00 -3.02 -0.83
C VAL A 94 3.63 -1.99 0.12
N ALA A 95 3.05 -1.82 1.29
CA ALA A 95 3.66 -1.12 2.40
C ALA A 95 4.93 -1.88 2.84
N LYS A 96 5.99 -1.18 3.22
CA LYS A 96 7.27 -1.79 3.61
C LYS A 96 7.10 -2.73 4.81
N SER A 97 6.22 -2.37 5.76
CA SER A 97 5.83 -3.23 6.89
C SER A 97 5.12 -4.53 6.48
N SER A 98 4.58 -4.61 5.27
CA SER A 98 3.84 -5.76 4.75
C SER A 98 4.69 -6.72 3.91
N VAL A 99 6.01 -6.52 3.84
CA VAL A 99 6.92 -7.43 3.14
C VAL A 99 7.07 -8.72 3.95
N MET A 100 6.87 -9.87 3.32
CA MET A 100 7.00 -11.19 3.94
C MET A 100 8.27 -11.91 3.49
N PRO A 101 8.78 -12.89 4.27
CA PRO A 101 9.85 -13.79 3.82
C PRO A 101 9.52 -14.43 2.46
N GLY A 102 10.50 -14.52 1.56
CA GLY A 102 10.29 -14.99 0.19
C GLY A 102 9.93 -13.86 -0.80
N MET A 103 9.69 -12.64 -0.32
CA MET A 103 9.55 -11.44 -1.14
C MET A 103 10.85 -10.65 -1.11
N ARG A 104 11.26 -10.17 -2.28
CA ARG A 104 12.41 -9.30 -2.46
C ARG A 104 11.96 -7.90 -2.85
N VAL A 105 12.43 -6.90 -2.11
CA VAL A 105 12.26 -5.50 -2.46
C VAL A 105 13.15 -5.16 -3.66
N ILE A 106 12.59 -4.45 -4.64
CA ILE A 106 13.30 -3.99 -5.84
C ILE A 106 13.18 -2.47 -5.98
N GLY A 107 14.13 -1.86 -6.68
CA GLY A 107 14.18 -0.41 -6.85
C GLY A 107 15.00 0.01 -8.06
N ALA A 108 15.76 1.10 -7.91
CA ALA A 108 16.50 1.70 -9.01
C ALA A 108 17.46 0.73 -9.71
N ALA A 109 18.09 -0.19 -8.96
CA ALA A 109 18.98 -1.22 -9.52
C ALA A 109 18.26 -2.14 -10.53
N GLU A 110 16.97 -2.39 -10.34
CA GLU A 110 16.13 -3.18 -11.23
C GLU A 110 15.32 -2.32 -12.22
N SER A 111 15.65 -1.04 -12.35
CA SER A 111 14.86 -0.07 -13.14
C SER A 111 13.41 0.04 -12.65
N PHE A 112 13.21 0.15 -11.34
CA PHE A 112 11.93 0.54 -10.74
C PHE A 112 12.06 1.90 -10.04
N PRO A 113 11.03 2.76 -10.18
CA PRO A 113 11.06 4.09 -9.60
C PRO A 113 10.83 4.01 -8.09
N ALA A 114 11.41 4.95 -7.36
CA ALA A 114 11.01 5.18 -5.98
C ALA A 114 9.53 5.60 -5.94
N LEU A 115 8.82 5.18 -4.89
CA LEU A 115 7.42 5.52 -4.68
C LEU A 115 7.30 6.49 -3.52
N PRO A 116 6.36 7.44 -3.56
CA PRO A 116 6.02 8.21 -2.37
C PRO A 116 5.42 7.28 -1.32
N GLY A 117 5.69 7.59 -0.05
CA GLY A 117 4.99 6.96 1.07
C GLY A 117 3.51 7.40 1.12
N VAL A 118 2.74 6.68 1.91
CA VAL A 118 1.34 6.99 2.20
C VAL A 118 1.19 7.37 3.66
N ASP A 119 0.32 8.31 3.95
CA ASP A 119 0.11 8.75 5.33
C ASP A 119 -0.87 7.79 6.03
N LEU A 120 -0.58 7.47 7.29
CA LEU A 120 -1.49 6.77 8.19
C LEU A 120 -2.14 7.84 9.06
N VAL A 121 -3.47 7.88 9.02
CA VAL A 121 -4.26 8.94 9.65
C VAL A 121 -5.16 8.32 10.70
N LEU A 122 -5.12 8.88 11.90
CA LEU A 122 -6.01 8.55 12.99
C LEU A 122 -7.22 9.49 12.98
N TYR A 123 -8.40 8.91 12.87
CA TYR A 123 -9.68 9.58 12.97
C TYR A 123 -10.29 9.30 14.34
N ARG A 124 -10.78 10.35 15.01
CA ARG A 124 -11.51 10.25 16.28
C ARG A 124 -12.98 10.62 16.08
N ALA A 125 -13.89 9.94 16.78
CA ALA A 125 -15.30 10.30 16.76
C ALA A 125 -15.55 11.56 17.61
N GLY A 126 -15.80 12.70 16.97
CA GLY A 126 -15.89 14.00 17.65
C GLY A 126 -17.06 14.24 18.63
N LYS A 127 -17.83 13.22 19.05
CA LYS A 127 -19.02 13.39 19.93
C LYS A 127 -19.24 12.33 21.00
N ARG A 128 -18.24 11.51 21.33
CA ARG A 128 -18.34 10.56 22.46
C ARG A 128 -17.23 10.80 23.46
N ASN A 129 -17.59 11.07 24.71
CA ASN A 129 -16.65 10.98 25.84
C ASN A 129 -16.37 9.50 26.10
N ASN A 130 -15.40 8.94 25.39
CA ASN A 130 -14.90 7.59 25.62
C ASN A 130 -13.43 7.71 26.04
N THR A 131 -13.20 7.80 27.36
CA THR A 131 -11.86 7.96 27.93
C THR A 131 -10.90 6.86 27.48
N ALA A 132 -11.37 5.62 27.28
CA ALA A 132 -10.52 4.55 26.79
C ALA A 132 -10.09 4.79 25.33
N ALA A 133 -10.98 5.32 24.49
CA ALA A 133 -10.65 5.71 23.13
C ALA A 133 -9.71 6.93 23.10
N ASP A 134 -9.90 7.90 23.99
CA ASP A 134 -9.01 9.07 24.05
C ASP A 134 -7.58 8.66 24.44
N VAL A 135 -7.44 7.86 25.51
CA VAL A 135 -6.13 7.34 25.95
C VAL A 135 -5.48 6.47 24.86
N MET A 136 -6.25 5.62 24.18
CA MET A 136 -5.71 4.82 23.08
C MET A 136 -5.28 5.71 21.91
N GLY A 137 -6.03 6.76 21.60
CA GLY A 137 -5.68 7.71 20.55
C GLY A 137 -4.36 8.42 20.86
N ASP A 138 -4.17 8.84 22.11
CA ASP A 138 -2.96 9.53 22.57
C ASP A 138 -1.73 8.61 22.63
N LEU A 139 -1.92 7.29 22.74
CA LEU A 139 -0.82 6.31 22.64
C LEU A 139 -0.39 6.03 21.18
N ILE A 140 -1.26 6.31 20.20
CA ILE A 140 -0.99 6.08 18.77
C ILE A 140 -0.30 7.29 18.13
N THR A 141 -0.61 8.50 18.61
CA THR A 141 -0.02 9.78 18.17
C THR A 141 1.30 10.07 18.87
#